data_AF-A0A600JG28-F1
#
_entry.id   AF-A0A600JG28-F1
#
_cell.length_a   1.000
_cell.length_b   1.000
_cell.length_c   1.000
_cell.angle_alpha   90.00
_cell.angle_beta   90.00
_cell.angle_gamma   90.00
#
_symmetry.space_group_name_H-M   'P 1'
#
loop_
_entity.id
_entity.type
_entity.pdbx_description
1 polymer ?
#
loop_
_entity_poly.entity_id
_entity_poly.type
_entity_poly.pdbx_seq_one_letter_code
_entity_poly.pdbx_strand_id
1 'polypeptide(L)'
;MELVLDAQELEMLERNCAARRPGRAPYEMGEYIALLIRQDDARVRGRIKSISANRCGKCGDSLPVASCPCAGDSSCWVTQGWHETKLAV
;
A
#
# COMPACT_ATOMS: atom_id res chain seq x y z
N MET A 1 -16.15 11.47 7.16
CA MET A 1 -15.30 11.95 6.05
C MET A 1 -15.83 11.29 4.79
N GLU A 2 -16.08 12.07 3.74
CA GLU A 2 -16.57 11.61 2.44
C GLU A 2 -15.38 11.46 1.48
N LEU A 3 -15.38 10.41 0.64
CA LEU A 3 -14.33 10.18 -0.35
C LEU A 3 -14.68 10.94 -1.63
N VAL A 4 -13.87 11.90 -2.02
CA VAL A 4 -14.03 12.68 -3.26
C VAL A 4 -13.04 12.17 -4.28
N LEU A 5 -13.54 11.77 -5.45
CA LEU A 5 -12.75 11.31 -6.60
C LEU A 5 -12.83 12.35 -7.72
N ASP A 6 -11.73 12.55 -8.42
CA ASP A 6 -11.75 13.35 -9.65
C ASP A 6 -12.37 12.57 -10.83
N ALA A 7 -12.57 13.24 -11.96
CA ALA A 7 -13.21 12.65 -13.13
C ALA A 7 -12.42 11.46 -13.72
N GLN A 8 -11.08 11.52 -13.66
CA GLN A 8 -10.22 10.46 -14.15
C GLN A 8 -10.30 9.24 -13.23
N GLU A 9 -10.26 9.46 -11.91
CA GLU A 9 -10.39 8.42 -10.90
C GLU A 9 -11.75 7.71 -10.97
N LEU A 10 -12.83 8.47 -11.23
CA LEU A 10 -14.17 7.90 -11.40
C LEU A 10 -14.27 7.02 -12.65
N GLU A 11 -13.73 7.46 -13.78
CA GLU A 11 -13.68 6.65 -15.01
C GLU A 11 -12.87 5.36 -14.79
N MET A 12 -11.73 5.47 -14.11
CA MET A 12 -10.92 4.31 -13.73
C MET A 12 -11.70 3.35 -12.83
N LEU A 13 -12.48 3.86 -11.88
CA LEU A 13 -13.29 3.05 -10.98
C LEU A 13 -14.38 2.28 -11.73
N GLU A 14 -15.17 2.98 -12.55
CA GLU A 14 -16.26 2.40 -13.36
C GLU A 14 -15.74 1.31 -14.30
N ARG A 15 -14.68 1.62 -15.05
CA ARG A 15 -14.07 0.65 -15.97
C ARG A 15 -13.60 -0.60 -15.23
N ASN A 16 -12.98 -0.42 -14.07
CA ASN A 16 -12.45 -1.54 -13.30
C ASN A 16 -13.55 -2.39 -12.64
N CYS A 17 -14.68 -1.80 -12.24
CA CYS A 17 -15.83 -2.53 -11.71
C CYS A 17 -16.34 -3.58 -12.72
N ALA A 18 -16.43 -3.21 -14.00
CA ALA A 18 -16.83 -4.14 -15.06
C ALA A 18 -15.70 -5.12 -15.43
N ALA A 19 -14.48 -4.62 -15.62
CA ALA A 19 -13.35 -5.44 -16.08
C ALA A 19 -13.00 -6.60 -15.14
N ARG A 20 -13.29 -6.47 -13.84
CA ARG A 20 -13.00 -7.51 -12.83
C ARG A 20 -14.10 -8.56 -12.67
N ARG A 21 -15.23 -8.44 -13.38
CA ARG A 21 -16.35 -9.40 -13.35
C ARG A 21 -16.86 -9.72 -14.78
N PRO A 22 -15.99 -10.24 -15.68
CA PRO A 22 -16.42 -10.55 -17.05
C PRO A 22 -17.55 -11.59 -17.07
N GLY A 23 -18.62 -11.30 -17.81
CA GLY A 23 -19.81 -12.18 -17.90
C GLY A 23 -20.69 -12.19 -16.63
N ARG A 24 -20.54 -11.21 -15.75
CA ARG A 24 -21.34 -11.01 -14.54
C ARG A 24 -21.69 -9.52 -14.40
N ALA A 25 -22.61 -9.20 -13.51
CA ALA A 25 -22.87 -7.81 -13.14
C ALA A 25 -21.58 -7.17 -12.58
N PRO A 26 -21.24 -5.93 -12.97
CA PRO A 26 -20.12 -5.20 -12.39
C PRO A 26 -20.22 -5.10 -10.86
N TYR A 27 -19.10 -4.79 -10.21
CA TYR A 27 -19.13 -4.38 -8.82
C TYR A 27 -19.89 -3.05 -8.66
N GLU A 28 -20.62 -2.91 -7.56
CA GLU A 28 -20.98 -1.58 -7.07
C GLU A 28 -19.71 -0.82 -6.68
N MET A 29 -19.65 0.49 -6.94
CA MET A 29 -18.46 1.30 -6.68
C MET A 29 -17.94 1.16 -5.24
N GLY A 30 -18.86 1.23 -4.27
CA GLY A 30 -18.54 1.04 -2.86
C GLY A 30 -18.07 -0.37 -2.51
N GLU A 31 -18.64 -1.40 -3.15
CA GLU A 31 -18.19 -2.80 -2.99
C GLU A 31 -16.75 -2.93 -3.49
N TYR A 32 -16.44 -2.37 -4.66
CA TYR A 32 -15.12 -2.45 -5.26
C TYR A 32 -14.06 -1.73 -4.41
N ILE A 33 -14.33 -0.51 -3.94
CA ILE A 33 -13.41 0.23 -3.06
C ILE A 33 -13.17 -0.55 -1.76
N ALA A 34 -14.23 -1.08 -1.13
CA ALA A 34 -14.09 -1.87 0.09
C ALA A 34 -13.25 -3.14 -0.11
N LEU A 35 -13.30 -3.76 -1.29
CA LEU A 35 -12.45 -4.89 -1.63
C LEU A 35 -10.99 -4.47 -1.87
N LEU A 36 -10.76 -3.36 -2.56
CA LEU A 36 -9.41 -2.82 -2.77
C LEU A 36 -8.71 -2.52 -1.43
N ILE A 37 -9.42 -1.90 -0.48
CA ILE A 37 -8.89 -1.64 0.87
C ILE A 37 -8.43 -2.95 1.54
N ARG A 38 -9.27 -3.99 1.52
CA ARG A 38 -8.92 -5.29 2.12
C ARG A 38 -7.74 -5.96 1.43
N GLN A 39 -7.69 -5.88 0.10
CA GLN A 39 -6.58 -6.43 -0.68
C GLN A 39 -5.27 -5.71 -0.37
N ASP A 40 -5.31 -4.39 -0.27
CA ASP A 40 -4.13 -3.59 0.05
C ASP A 40 -3.63 -3.84 1.48
N ASP A 41 -4.54 -3.84 2.43
CA ASP A 41 -4.26 -4.15 3.84
C ASP A 41 -3.66 -5.57 4.00
N ALA A 42 -4.17 -6.57 3.28
CA ALA A 42 -3.56 -7.90 3.25
C ALA A 42 -2.14 -7.87 2.63
N ARG A 43 -1.94 -7.13 1.54
CA ARG A 43 -0.65 -7.00 0.85
C ARG A 43 0.41 -6.34 1.75
N VAL A 44 0.09 -5.20 2.36
CA VAL A 44 1.03 -4.46 3.21
C VAL A 44 1.36 -5.25 4.48
N ARG A 45 0.39 -5.95 5.10
CA ARG A 45 0.68 -6.84 6.23
C ARG A 45 1.64 -7.96 5.85
N GLY A 46 1.43 -8.58 4.69
CA GLY A 46 2.35 -9.60 4.16
C GLY A 46 3.76 -9.04 3.95
N ARG A 47 3.86 -7.83 3.38
CA ARG A 47 5.14 -7.15 3.16
C ARG A 47 5.85 -6.83 4.48
N ILE A 48 5.16 -6.22 5.43
CA ILE A 48 5.67 -5.90 6.78
C ILE A 48 6.17 -7.17 7.47
N LYS A 49 5.40 -8.26 7.42
CA LYS A 49 5.83 -9.55 7.97
C LYS A 49 7.13 -10.03 7.32
N SER A 50 7.24 -9.95 6.00
CA SER A 50 8.44 -10.37 5.29
C SER A 50 9.68 -9.54 5.66
N ILE A 51 9.56 -8.22 5.76
CA ILE A 51 10.70 -7.35 6.06
C ILE A 51 11.09 -7.40 7.54
N SER A 52 10.17 -7.76 8.44
CA SER A 52 10.42 -7.83 9.89
C SER A 52 11.43 -8.90 10.32
N ALA A 53 11.78 -9.82 9.41
CA ALA A 53 12.89 -10.75 9.59
C ALA A 53 14.26 -10.05 9.57
N ASN A 54 14.33 -8.85 8.99
CA ASN A 54 15.54 -8.05 8.88
C ASN A 54 15.58 -6.93 9.94
N ARG A 55 16.76 -6.33 10.09
CA ARG A 55 17.02 -5.24 11.04
C ARG A 55 17.65 -4.05 10.32
N CYS A 56 17.44 -2.85 10.85
CA CYS A 56 18.08 -1.65 10.32
C CYS A 56 19.59 -1.74 10.48
N GLY A 57 20.36 -1.43 9.43
CA GLY A 57 21.82 -1.47 9.46
C GLY A 57 22.49 -0.45 10.39
N LYS A 58 21.72 0.48 10.99
CA LYS A 58 22.22 1.52 11.89
C LYS A 58 21.77 1.37 13.33
N CYS A 59 20.46 1.48 13.61
CA CYS A 59 19.97 1.31 14.98
C CYS A 59 19.84 -0.16 15.39
N GLY A 60 19.88 -1.10 14.44
CA GLY A 60 19.69 -2.50 14.74
C GLY A 60 18.26 -2.87 15.11
N ASP A 61 17.26 -1.98 15.01
CA ASP A 61 15.87 -2.35 15.30
C ASP A 61 15.25 -3.18 14.17
N SER A 62 14.24 -4.00 14.51
CA SER A 62 13.47 -4.76 13.53
C SER A 62 12.74 -3.84 12.56
N LEU A 63 12.75 -4.21 11.28
CA LEU A 63 12.07 -3.44 10.25
C LEU A 63 10.55 -3.67 10.27
N PRO A 64 9.73 -2.71 9.80
CA PRO A 64 10.11 -1.35 9.44
C PRO A 64 10.36 -0.48 10.68
N VAL A 65 11.39 0.37 10.61
CA VAL A 65 11.71 1.33 11.67
C VAL A 65 11.07 2.67 11.33
N ALA A 66 10.33 3.26 12.28
CA ALA A 66 9.67 4.55 12.11
C ALA A 66 10.58 5.76 12.43
N SER A 67 11.59 5.57 13.29
CA SER A 67 12.54 6.62 13.68
C SER A 67 13.91 6.01 13.95
N CYS A 68 14.97 6.63 13.41
CA CYS A 68 16.34 6.21 13.60
C CYS A 68 17.24 7.46 13.71
N PRO A 69 18.14 7.54 14.70
CA PRO A 69 19.07 8.67 14.84
C PRO A 69 20.01 8.86 13.64
N CYS A 70 20.18 7.82 12.82
CA CYS A 70 21.03 7.83 11.63
C CYS A 70 20.22 8.06 10.33
N ALA A 71 19.02 8.64 10.41
CA ALA A 71 18.26 9.03 9.22
C ALA A 71 19.10 9.97 8.33
N GLY A 72 19.16 9.67 7.03
CA GLY A 72 20.07 10.31 6.08
C GLY A 72 21.27 9.44 5.67
N ASP A 73 21.63 8.44 6.47
CA ASP A 73 22.64 7.45 6.06
C ASP A 73 22.02 6.43 5.09
N SER A 74 22.79 5.99 4.09
CA SER A 74 22.35 5.04 3.05
C SER A 74 22.04 3.65 3.59
N SER A 75 22.63 3.25 4.72
CA SER A 75 22.37 1.96 5.37
C SER A 75 21.21 2.02 6.39
N CYS A 76 20.59 3.18 6.57
CA CYS A 76 19.45 3.37 7.46
C CYS A 76 18.13 3.10 6.74
N TRP A 77 17.29 2.24 7.33
CA TRP A 77 15.96 1.93 6.79
C TRP A 77 15.08 3.16 6.60
N VAL A 78 15.09 4.11 7.53
CA VAL A 78 14.25 5.31 7.45
C VAL A 78 14.58 6.15 6.21
N THR A 79 15.82 6.12 5.73
CA THR A 79 16.26 6.93 4.58
C THR A 79 15.62 6.45 3.27
N GLN A 80 15.65 5.14 2.99
CA GLN A 80 15.23 4.59 1.69
C GLN A 80 14.28 3.38 1.79
N GLY A 81 14.25 2.71 2.93
CA GLY A 81 13.47 1.48 3.14
C GLY A 81 11.96 1.69 3.15
N TRP A 82 11.47 2.89 3.46
CA TRP A 82 10.04 3.22 3.35
C TRP A 82 9.49 3.06 1.92
N HIS A 83 10.36 3.08 0.90
CA HIS A 83 10.00 2.74 -0.48
C HIS A 83 9.46 1.32 -0.63
N GLU A 84 9.81 0.40 0.28
CA GLU A 84 9.32 -0.98 0.27
C GLU A 84 7.88 -1.12 0.78
N THR A 85 7.35 -0.09 1.45
CA THR A 85 6.02 -0.10 2.04
C THR A 85 5.08 0.96 1.45
N LYS A 86 5.58 1.88 0.63
CA LYS A 86 4.75 2.92 -0.01
C LYS A 86 3.93 2.34 -1.16
N LEU A 87 2.75 2.93 -1.39
CA LEU A 87 2.04 2.74 -2.65
C LEU A 87 2.74 3.53 -3.75
N ALA A 88 2.83 2.93 -4.93
CA ALA A 88 3.27 3.58 -6.15
C ALA A 88 2.08 3.65 -7.10
N VAL A 89 1.96 4.77 -7.82
CA VAL A 89 0.96 5.01 -8.87
C VAL A 89 1.52 4.55 -10.21
#